data_AF-A0A9J6FYF8-F1
#
_entry.id   AF-A0A9J6FYF8-F1
#
_cell.length_a   1.000
_cell.length_b   1.000
_cell.length_c   1.000
_cell.angle_alpha   90.00
_cell.angle_beta   90.00
_cell.angle_gamma   90.00
#
_symmetry.space_group_name_H-M   'P 1'
#
loop_
_entity.id
_entity.type
_entity.pdbx_description
1 polymer ?
#
loop_
_entity_poly.entity_id
_entity_poly.type
_entity_poly.pdbx_seq_one_letter_code
_entity_poly.pdbx_strand_id
1 'polypeptide(L)'
;MPFLQLQQQHGPHFAQPTAVPWGAILLSGVLLALQTTMVPDRWKQAVSRACVTSDLVIGQRQWHNLLLPGLHSSDPLHTAYTVVSCSDWVTTVEGKMGSGRFVGATVGLTAATNLAFSVLTYYVLPNLKEVAGVRAYEMRYKCFLGLTATLIAMKGLYCAYYPGHGYLFLVFLVPVPMFIGVVCEVTLLYFALPHLWIVGNVSGAVVGMLIYWYLRGQHIP
;
A
#
# COMPACT_ATOMS: atom_id res chain seq x y z
N MET A 1 41.46 -15.02 11.48
CA MET A 1 40.15 -14.55 11.99
C MET A 1 40.18 -13.04 12.15
N PRO A 2 39.62 -12.27 11.21
CA PRO A 2 39.32 -10.86 11.43
C PRO A 2 37.81 -10.64 11.19
N PHE A 3 36.99 -10.80 12.23
CA PHE A 3 35.53 -10.63 12.14
C PHE A 3 35.01 -9.51 13.04
N LEU A 4 35.88 -8.60 13.47
CA LEU A 4 35.59 -7.71 14.60
C LEU A 4 36.13 -6.28 14.40
N GLN A 5 35.92 -5.68 13.23
CA GLN A 5 36.23 -4.25 13.01
C GLN A 5 35.30 -3.48 12.04
N LEU A 6 34.11 -3.97 11.70
CA LEU A 6 33.17 -3.25 10.80
C LEU A 6 31.83 -2.90 11.45
N GLN A 7 31.78 -2.72 12.77
CA GLN A 7 30.54 -2.35 13.49
C GLN A 7 30.52 -0.94 14.05
N GLN A 8 31.29 -0.01 13.47
CA GLN A 8 31.29 1.35 14.00
C GLN A 8 31.62 2.37 12.91
N GLN A 9 30.60 2.79 12.15
CA GLN A 9 30.39 4.20 11.82
C GLN A 9 29.14 4.43 10.96
N HIS A 10 28.32 5.38 11.41
CA HIS A 10 27.14 5.99 10.82
C HIS A 10 25.79 5.37 11.23
N GLY A 11 25.20 5.99 12.25
CA GLY A 11 23.78 5.87 12.57
C GLY A 11 22.89 6.33 11.40
N PRO A 12 21.56 6.22 11.54
CA PRO A 12 20.64 6.57 10.47
C PRO A 12 20.72 8.09 10.23
N HIS A 13 21.53 8.49 9.25
CA HIS A 13 21.39 9.78 8.61
C HIS A 13 20.08 9.75 7.83
N PHE A 14 18.98 10.07 8.52
CA PHE A 14 17.78 10.55 7.88
C PHE A 14 18.18 11.80 7.09
N ALA A 15 18.35 11.66 5.78
CA ALA A 15 18.59 12.79 4.90
C ALA A 15 17.45 13.79 5.13
N GLN A 16 17.76 14.99 5.63
CA GLN A 16 16.77 16.04 5.81
C GLN A 16 16.12 16.32 4.44
N PRO A 17 14.79 16.16 4.29
CA PRO A 17 14.12 16.54 3.06
C PRO A 17 14.23 18.06 2.92
N THR A 18 14.97 18.51 1.90
CA THR A 18 15.13 19.94 1.59
C THR A 18 13.86 20.56 0.99
N ALA A 19 12.86 19.75 0.69
CA ALA A 19 11.57 20.15 0.16
C ALA A 19 10.44 19.69 1.09
N VAL A 20 9.45 20.57 1.29
CA VAL A 20 8.23 20.25 2.04
C VAL A 20 7.49 19.11 1.31
N PRO A 21 7.16 17.99 1.99
CA PRO A 21 6.53 16.83 1.37
C PRO A 21 5.03 17.05 1.17
N TRP A 22 4.69 17.95 0.24
CA TRP A 22 3.31 18.34 -0.03
C TRP A 22 2.43 17.14 -0.41
N GLY A 23 2.96 16.16 -1.13
CA GLY A 23 2.23 14.97 -1.54
C GLY A 23 1.80 14.13 -0.34
N ALA A 24 2.72 13.80 0.56
CA ALA A 24 2.44 13.06 1.79
C ALA A 24 1.46 13.81 2.71
N ILE A 25 1.65 15.12 2.87
CA ILE A 25 0.79 15.98 3.69
C ILE A 25 -0.63 16.04 3.11
N LEU A 26 -0.78 16.27 1.79
CA LEU A 26 -2.08 16.31 1.14
C LEU A 26 -2.78 14.96 1.21
N LEU A 27 -2.07 13.86 0.98
CA LEU A 27 -2.63 12.52 1.07
C LEU A 27 -3.16 12.23 2.48
N SER A 28 -2.33 12.47 3.50
CA SER A 28 -2.69 12.25 4.90
C SER A 28 -3.84 13.17 5.34
N GLY A 29 -3.79 14.44 4.92
CA GLY A 29 -4.84 15.42 5.19
C GLY A 29 -6.18 15.06 4.55
N VAL A 30 -6.19 14.57 3.32
CA VAL A 30 -7.41 14.11 2.63
C VAL A 30 -8.01 12.89 3.35
N LEU A 31 -7.19 11.92 3.72
CA LEU A 31 -7.65 10.73 4.45
C LEU A 31 -8.29 11.09 5.80
N LEU A 32 -7.64 11.98 6.56
CA LEU A 32 -8.15 12.48 7.83
C LEU A 32 -9.43 13.31 7.63
N ALA A 33 -9.45 14.22 6.65
CA ALA A 33 -10.62 15.05 6.35
C ALA A 33 -11.85 14.21 6.01
N LEU A 34 -11.68 13.15 5.20
CA LEU A 34 -12.76 12.24 4.82
C LEU A 34 -13.29 11.39 5.99
N GLN A 35 -12.48 11.16 7.02
CA GLN A 35 -12.93 10.46 8.22
C GLN A 35 -13.61 11.38 9.25
N THR A 36 -13.18 12.63 9.35
CA THR A 36 -13.78 13.61 10.26
C THR A 36 -15.13 14.14 9.74
N THR A 37 -15.76 15.04 10.51
CA THR A 37 -16.98 15.76 10.13
C THR A 37 -16.71 16.99 9.26
N MET A 38 -15.46 17.22 8.85
CA MET A 38 -15.07 18.42 8.09
C MET A 38 -15.59 18.41 6.64
N VAL A 39 -15.93 17.25 6.09
CA VAL A 39 -16.41 17.11 4.71
C VAL A 39 -17.94 17.01 4.68
N PRO A 40 -18.62 17.74 3.76
CA PRO A 40 -20.09 17.68 3.66
C PRO A 40 -20.61 16.26 3.40
N ASP A 41 -21.74 15.91 4.01
CA ASP A 41 -22.30 14.56 3.98
C ASP A 41 -22.49 13.99 2.57
N ARG A 42 -22.78 14.84 1.57
CA ARG A 42 -22.94 14.42 0.18
C ARG A 42 -21.65 13.81 -0.40
N TRP A 43 -20.51 14.43 -0.11
CA TRP A 43 -19.20 13.94 -0.54
C TRP A 43 -18.80 12.70 0.25
N LYS A 44 -19.08 12.70 1.56
CA LYS A 44 -18.85 11.54 2.41
C LYS A 44 -19.63 10.32 1.95
N GLN A 45 -20.90 10.49 1.55
CA GLN A 45 -21.74 9.41 1.00
C GLN A 45 -21.27 8.91 -0.36
N ALA A 46 -20.74 9.79 -1.21
CA ALA A 46 -20.21 9.40 -2.51
C ALA A 46 -18.97 8.50 -2.36
N VAL A 47 -18.11 8.78 -1.37
CA VAL A 47 -16.89 7.99 -1.12
C VAL A 47 -17.16 6.79 -0.22
N SER A 48 -18.03 6.88 0.79
CA SER A 48 -18.29 5.79 1.75
C SER A 48 -19.04 4.61 1.13
N ARG A 49 -19.74 4.82 0.02
CA ARG A 49 -20.37 3.76 -0.77
C ARG A 49 -19.41 3.11 -1.77
N ALA A 50 -18.27 3.73 -2.03
CA ALA A 50 -17.30 3.22 -2.99
C ALA A 50 -16.51 2.09 -2.34
N CYS A 51 -16.59 0.91 -2.95
CA CYS A 51 -15.79 -0.24 -2.56
C CYS A 51 -15.23 -0.95 -3.79
N VAL A 52 -14.00 -1.48 -3.68
CA VAL A 52 -13.46 -2.37 -4.70
C VAL A 52 -14.14 -3.73 -4.55
N THR A 53 -15.00 -4.08 -5.49
CA THR A 53 -15.48 -5.44 -5.69
C THR A 53 -15.19 -5.85 -7.12
N SER A 54 -14.83 -7.11 -7.34
CA SER A 54 -14.52 -7.58 -8.70
C SER A 54 -15.74 -7.60 -9.60
N ASP A 55 -16.94 -7.80 -9.05
CA ASP A 55 -18.18 -7.69 -9.82
C ASP A 55 -18.39 -6.27 -10.37
N LEU A 56 -18.24 -5.22 -9.54
CA LEU A 56 -18.40 -3.84 -9.99
C LEU A 56 -17.32 -3.43 -10.99
N VAL A 57 -16.06 -3.78 -10.72
CA VAL A 57 -14.92 -3.36 -11.56
C VAL A 57 -14.88 -4.13 -12.87
N ILE A 58 -14.93 -5.46 -12.85
CA ILE A 58 -14.76 -6.30 -14.04
C ILE A 58 -16.10 -6.61 -14.69
N GLY A 59 -17.09 -7.04 -13.90
CA GLY A 59 -18.42 -7.38 -14.40
C GLY A 59 -19.17 -6.16 -14.96
N GLN A 60 -19.22 -5.08 -14.17
CA GLN A 60 -19.99 -3.88 -14.50
C GLN A 60 -19.14 -2.73 -15.09
N ARG A 61 -17.82 -2.94 -15.28
CA ARG A 61 -16.88 -1.96 -15.87
C ARG A 61 -16.85 -0.61 -15.15
N GLN A 62 -17.09 -0.59 -13.84
CA GLN A 62 -17.07 0.63 -13.03
C GLN A 62 -15.64 0.97 -12.60
N TRP A 63 -14.83 1.47 -13.55
CA TRP A 63 -13.40 1.74 -13.34
C TRP A 63 -13.11 2.80 -12.27
N HIS A 64 -14.05 3.69 -11.97
CA HIS A 64 -13.92 4.67 -10.90
C HIS A 64 -13.70 4.01 -9.52
N ASN A 65 -14.22 2.80 -9.33
CA ASN A 65 -14.01 2.01 -8.11
C ASN A 65 -12.57 1.51 -7.95
N LEU A 66 -11.66 1.76 -8.90
CA LEU A 66 -10.23 1.49 -8.71
C LEU A 66 -9.53 2.56 -7.86
N LEU A 67 -10.10 3.76 -7.73
CA LEU A 67 -9.46 4.88 -7.04
C LEU A 67 -10.24 5.34 -5.81
N LEU A 68 -11.56 5.53 -5.94
CA LEU A 68 -12.38 6.07 -4.85
C LEU A 68 -12.29 5.26 -3.55
N PRO A 69 -12.30 3.91 -3.56
CA PRO A 69 -12.24 3.14 -2.32
C PRO A 69 -10.92 3.26 -1.57
N GLY A 70 -9.84 3.68 -2.24
CA GLY A 70 -8.58 3.97 -1.56
C GLY A 70 -8.68 5.20 -0.66
N LEU A 71 -9.55 6.16 -0.99
CA LEU A 71 -9.68 7.41 -0.24
C LEU A 71 -10.50 7.28 1.05
N HIS A 72 -11.06 6.11 1.34
CA HIS A 72 -11.79 5.85 2.55
C HIS A 72 -11.42 4.51 3.17
N SER A 73 -11.60 4.43 4.48
CA SER A 73 -11.33 3.25 5.27
C SER A 73 -12.45 3.09 6.28
N SER A 74 -12.87 1.84 6.49
CA SER A 74 -13.96 1.47 7.38
C SER A 74 -13.64 1.62 8.86
N ASP A 75 -12.36 1.72 9.24
CA ASP A 75 -11.91 1.68 10.64
C ASP A 75 -10.92 2.82 10.95
N PRO A 76 -11.07 3.55 12.07
CA PRO A 76 -10.08 4.54 12.51
C PRO A 76 -8.66 3.95 12.67
N LEU A 77 -8.50 2.69 13.09
CA LEU A 77 -7.19 2.05 13.22
C LEU A 77 -6.51 1.84 11.87
N HIS A 78 -7.30 1.52 10.83
CA HIS A 78 -6.78 1.33 9.47
C HIS A 78 -6.31 2.64 8.84
N THR A 79 -7.00 3.74 9.12
CA THR A 79 -6.52 5.08 8.73
C THR A 79 -5.33 5.53 9.56
N ALA A 80 -5.31 5.26 10.87
CA ALA A 80 -4.16 5.57 11.71
C ALA A 80 -2.90 4.85 11.19
N TYR A 81 -3.00 3.56 10.84
CA TYR A 81 -1.92 2.83 10.19
C TYR A 81 -1.46 3.52 8.90
N THR A 82 -2.40 3.93 8.05
CA THR A 82 -2.10 4.53 6.74
C THR A 82 -1.37 5.87 6.91
N VAL A 83 -1.85 6.73 7.82
CA VAL A 83 -1.27 8.05 8.10
C VAL A 83 0.10 7.93 8.77
N VAL A 84 0.23 7.05 9.78
CA VAL A 84 1.52 6.81 10.46
C VAL A 84 2.54 6.22 9.48
N SER A 85 2.11 5.29 8.64
CA SER A 85 2.94 4.77 7.56
C SER A 85 3.29 5.83 6.52
N CYS A 86 2.65 6.99 6.47
CA CYS A 86 3.02 8.08 5.55
C CYS A 86 4.05 9.06 6.12
N SER A 87 4.55 8.89 7.35
CA SER A 87 5.38 9.93 7.99
C SER A 87 6.83 9.99 7.46
N ASP A 88 7.67 9.00 7.76
CA ASP A 88 9.13 9.24 7.65
C ASP A 88 9.76 8.72 6.36
N TRP A 89 9.26 7.61 5.81
CA TRP A 89 9.83 7.04 4.60
C TRP A 89 9.15 7.58 3.33
N VAL A 90 7.87 7.94 3.42
CA VAL A 90 7.16 8.53 2.29
C VAL A 90 7.75 9.90 1.96
N THR A 91 8.11 10.68 2.97
CA THR A 91 8.81 11.95 2.78
C THR A 91 10.20 11.76 2.20
N THR A 92 10.89 10.67 2.55
CA THR A 92 12.17 10.27 1.94
C THR A 92 12.01 9.90 0.46
N VAL A 93 10.99 9.10 0.11
CA VAL A 93 10.66 8.73 -1.27
C VAL A 93 10.24 9.96 -2.09
N GLU A 94 9.39 10.80 -1.51
CA GLU A 94 8.91 12.03 -2.13
C GLU A 94 10.06 13.01 -2.35
N GLY A 95 11.00 13.14 -1.42
CA GLY A 95 12.20 13.97 -1.59
C GLY A 95 13.06 13.52 -2.79
N LYS A 96 13.14 12.21 -3.06
CA LYS A 96 13.89 11.67 -4.19
C LYS A 96 13.14 11.73 -5.52
N MET A 97 11.81 11.59 -5.48
CA MET A 97 10.98 11.51 -6.70
C MET A 97 10.37 12.86 -7.10
N GLY A 98 10.18 13.78 -6.15
CA GLY A 98 9.40 15.00 -6.27
C GLY A 98 7.89 14.77 -6.02
N SER A 99 7.23 15.76 -5.42
CA SER A 99 5.82 15.68 -4.99
C SER A 99 4.84 15.30 -6.10
N GLY A 100 4.98 15.87 -7.30
CA GLY A 100 4.06 15.56 -8.42
C GLY A 100 4.16 14.11 -8.89
N ARG A 101 5.39 13.58 -8.98
CA ARG A 101 5.64 12.17 -9.34
C ARG A 101 5.21 11.24 -8.22
N PHE A 102 5.37 11.62 -6.96
CA PHE A 102 4.89 10.85 -5.82
C PHE A 102 3.36 10.70 -5.84
N VAL A 103 2.61 11.78 -6.08
CA VAL A 103 1.14 11.71 -6.21
C VAL A 103 0.75 10.84 -7.40
N GLY A 104 1.40 11.01 -8.55
CA GLY A 104 1.17 10.17 -9.73
C GLY A 104 1.44 8.69 -9.46
N ALA A 105 2.55 8.37 -8.79
CA ALA A 105 2.90 7.00 -8.39
C ALA A 105 1.88 6.42 -7.41
N THR A 106 1.41 7.21 -6.44
CA THR A 106 0.39 6.78 -5.47
C THR A 106 -0.93 6.46 -6.16
N VAL A 107 -1.39 7.31 -7.07
CA VAL A 107 -2.61 7.09 -7.85
C VAL A 107 -2.46 5.86 -8.75
N GLY A 108 -1.35 5.75 -9.48
CA GLY A 108 -1.05 4.62 -10.35
C GLY A 108 -0.96 3.29 -9.59
N LEU A 109 -0.26 3.28 -8.45
CA LEU A 109 -0.16 2.12 -7.58
C LEU A 109 -1.52 1.72 -7.02
N THR A 110 -2.34 2.69 -6.59
CA THR A 110 -3.69 2.40 -6.07
C THR A 110 -4.57 1.74 -7.14
N ALA A 111 -4.55 2.26 -8.37
CA ALA A 111 -5.27 1.64 -9.47
C ALA A 111 -4.73 0.23 -9.77
N ALA A 112 -3.41 0.06 -9.79
CA ALA A 112 -2.76 -1.21 -10.10
C ALA A 112 -3.05 -2.29 -9.04
N THR A 113 -2.96 -1.95 -7.75
CA THR A 113 -3.26 -2.89 -6.65
C THR A 113 -4.73 -3.28 -6.64
N ASN A 114 -5.64 -2.32 -6.81
CA ASN A 114 -7.08 -2.58 -6.84
C ASN A 114 -7.49 -3.39 -8.10
N LEU A 115 -6.82 -3.16 -9.23
CA LEU A 115 -7.00 -3.98 -10.43
C LEU A 115 -6.47 -5.40 -10.22
N ALA A 116 -5.27 -5.56 -9.66
CA ALA A 116 -4.69 -6.87 -9.37
C ALA A 116 -5.59 -7.67 -8.42
N PHE A 117 -6.11 -7.02 -7.38
CA PHE A 117 -7.11 -7.58 -6.49
C PHE A 117 -8.39 -8.00 -7.24
N SER A 118 -8.92 -7.15 -8.12
CA SER A 118 -10.14 -7.46 -8.88
C SER A 118 -9.92 -8.66 -9.81
N VAL A 119 -8.78 -8.72 -10.50
CA VAL A 119 -8.41 -9.84 -11.38
C VAL A 119 -8.25 -11.13 -10.57
N LEU A 120 -7.56 -11.07 -9.44
CA LEU A 120 -7.34 -12.21 -8.56
C LEU A 120 -8.68 -12.77 -8.04
N THR A 121 -9.56 -11.90 -7.57
CA THR A 121 -10.87 -12.29 -7.02
C THR A 121 -11.90 -12.71 -8.07
N TYR A 122 -11.78 -12.23 -9.31
CA TYR A 122 -12.70 -12.58 -10.40
C TYR A 122 -12.30 -13.85 -11.15
N TYR A 123 -11.01 -14.02 -11.45
CA TYR A 123 -10.53 -15.10 -12.33
C TYR A 123 -9.86 -16.25 -11.59
N VAL A 124 -9.07 -15.98 -10.55
CA VAL A 124 -8.24 -17.00 -9.90
C VAL A 124 -9.00 -17.66 -8.76
N LEU A 125 -9.50 -16.84 -7.83
CA LEU A 125 -10.10 -17.26 -6.58
C LEU A 125 -11.39 -18.09 -6.71
N PRO A 126 -12.27 -17.87 -7.70
CA PRO A 126 -13.46 -18.70 -7.86
C PRO A 126 -13.16 -20.17 -8.20
N ASN A 127 -11.94 -20.48 -8.65
CA ASN A 127 -11.50 -21.87 -8.86
C ASN A 127 -11.08 -22.58 -7.55
N LEU A 128 -10.98 -21.83 -6.46
CA LEU A 128 -10.66 -22.36 -5.13
C LEU A 128 -11.97 -22.56 -4.35
N LYS A 129 -12.06 -23.65 -3.57
CA LYS A 129 -13.28 -23.96 -2.78
C LYS A 129 -13.54 -22.90 -1.70
N GLU A 130 -12.49 -22.51 -0.98
CA GLU A 130 -12.55 -21.56 0.12
C GLU A 130 -11.18 -20.86 0.29
N VAL A 131 -11.21 -19.55 0.59
CA VAL A 131 -10.01 -18.75 0.88
C VAL A 131 -10.31 -17.81 2.03
N ALA A 132 -9.49 -17.85 3.08
CA ALA A 132 -9.62 -16.98 4.26
C ALA A 132 -11.03 -17.00 4.90
N GLY A 133 -11.67 -18.18 4.96
CA GLY A 133 -13.02 -18.34 5.52
C GLY A 133 -14.16 -17.91 4.59
N VAL A 134 -13.87 -17.57 3.33
CA VAL A 134 -14.86 -17.11 2.35
C VAL A 134 -15.04 -18.17 1.26
N ARG A 135 -16.30 -18.52 0.98
CA ARG A 135 -16.68 -19.48 -0.07
C ARG A 135 -16.53 -18.85 -1.46
N ALA A 136 -16.19 -19.67 -2.46
CA ALA A 136 -15.90 -19.24 -3.84
C ALA A 136 -16.91 -18.23 -4.43
N TYR A 137 -18.21 -18.44 -4.20
CA TYR A 137 -19.26 -17.59 -4.76
C TYR A 137 -19.38 -16.22 -4.09
N GLU A 138 -18.94 -16.08 -2.83
CA GLU A 138 -18.97 -14.81 -2.09
C GLU A 138 -17.77 -13.92 -2.43
N MET A 139 -16.69 -14.49 -2.98
CA MET A 139 -15.43 -13.78 -3.23
C MET A 139 -15.57 -12.60 -4.19
N ARG A 140 -16.50 -12.68 -5.15
CA ARG A 140 -16.73 -11.61 -6.14
C ARG A 140 -17.37 -10.34 -5.55
N TYR A 141 -18.07 -10.51 -4.43
CA TYR A 141 -18.81 -9.45 -3.75
C TYR A 141 -18.08 -8.94 -2.51
N LYS A 142 -16.93 -9.54 -2.17
CA LYS A 142 -16.13 -9.08 -1.04
C LYS A 142 -15.55 -7.71 -1.33
N CYS A 143 -15.74 -6.85 -0.34
CA CYS A 143 -15.40 -5.46 -0.39
C CYS A 143 -13.97 -5.24 0.13
N PHE A 144 -13.14 -4.55 -0.65
CA PHE A 144 -11.83 -4.06 -0.23
C PHE A 144 -11.77 -2.53 -0.26
N LEU A 145 -11.18 -1.95 0.79
CA LEU A 145 -11.14 -0.51 1.08
C LEU A 145 -9.74 -0.12 1.54
N GLY A 146 -9.40 1.15 1.36
CA GLY A 146 -8.20 1.81 1.90
C GLY A 146 -6.91 1.63 1.09
N LEU A 147 -5.86 2.32 1.54
CA LEU A 147 -4.56 2.41 0.85
C LEU A 147 -3.52 1.40 1.35
N THR A 148 -3.86 0.47 2.23
CA THR A 148 -2.86 -0.49 2.76
C THR A 148 -2.15 -1.27 1.67
N ALA A 149 -2.88 -1.77 0.67
CA ALA A 149 -2.27 -2.46 -0.47
C ALA A 149 -1.34 -1.53 -1.27
N THR A 150 -1.73 -0.26 -1.46
CA THR A 150 -0.91 0.77 -2.11
C THR A 150 0.37 1.04 -1.33
N LEU A 151 0.29 1.16 0.00
CA LEU A 151 1.45 1.40 0.85
C LEU A 151 2.42 0.22 0.83
N ILE A 152 1.91 -1.01 0.90
CA ILE A 152 2.73 -2.23 0.75
C ILE A 152 3.43 -2.22 -0.63
N ALA A 153 2.71 -1.88 -1.70
CA ALA A 153 3.30 -1.80 -3.04
C ALA A 153 4.37 -0.70 -3.15
N MET A 154 4.10 0.45 -2.53
CA MET A 154 5.02 1.58 -2.47
C MET A 154 6.29 1.25 -1.68
N LYS A 155 6.24 0.37 -0.67
CA LYS A 155 7.45 -0.16 -0.01
C LYS A 155 8.32 -0.98 -0.95
N GLY A 156 7.72 -1.71 -1.90
CA GLY A 156 8.47 -2.35 -2.98
C GLY A 156 9.18 -1.34 -3.88
N LEU A 157 8.51 -0.22 -4.18
CA LEU A 157 9.11 0.90 -4.91
C LEU A 157 10.28 1.52 -4.11
N TYR A 158 10.11 1.73 -2.79
CA TYR A 158 11.18 2.19 -1.91
C TYR A 158 12.40 1.26 -1.94
N CYS A 159 12.19 -0.05 -1.80
CA CYS A 159 13.27 -1.04 -1.86
C CYS A 159 13.97 -1.06 -3.23
N ALA A 160 13.28 -0.70 -4.32
CA ALA A 160 13.89 -0.56 -5.64
C ALA A 160 14.78 0.67 -5.74
N TYR A 161 14.37 1.80 -5.16
CA TYR A 161 15.15 3.05 -5.16
C TYR A 161 16.32 3.07 -4.20
N TYR A 162 16.29 2.25 -3.13
CA TYR A 162 17.33 2.19 -2.09
C TYR A 162 17.84 0.76 -1.91
N PRO A 163 18.50 0.18 -2.94
CA PRO A 163 19.09 -1.15 -2.82
C PRO A 163 20.16 -1.14 -1.73
N GLY A 164 20.06 -2.07 -0.78
CA GLY A 164 20.98 -2.19 0.36
C GLY A 164 20.52 -1.51 1.65
N HIS A 165 19.46 -0.69 1.60
CA HIS A 165 18.72 -0.34 2.81
C HIS A 165 17.83 -1.52 3.22
N GLY A 166 17.63 -1.70 4.53
CA GLY A 166 16.72 -2.72 5.06
C GLY A 166 15.28 -2.54 4.58
N TYR A 167 14.44 -3.53 4.83
CA TYR A 167 12.99 -3.36 4.64
C TYR A 167 12.41 -2.42 5.69
N LEU A 168 11.56 -1.50 5.26
CA LEU A 168 10.87 -0.62 6.17
C LEU A 168 9.57 -1.26 6.67
N PHE A 169 9.64 -1.83 7.87
CA PHE A 169 8.51 -2.46 8.54
C PHE A 169 7.75 -1.43 9.37
N LEU A 170 6.49 -1.15 9.00
CA LEU A 170 5.72 0.00 9.52
C LEU A 170 6.47 1.33 9.32
N VAL A 171 7.18 1.78 10.36
CA VAL A 171 8.02 3.00 10.42
C VAL A 171 9.49 2.65 10.72
N PHE A 172 9.78 1.42 11.14
CA PHE A 172 11.11 0.98 11.54
C PHE A 172 11.87 0.37 10.37
N LEU A 173 13.12 0.79 10.19
CA LEU A 173 14.03 0.16 9.23
C LEU A 173 14.58 -1.12 9.85
N VAL A 174 14.27 -2.27 9.25
CA VAL A 174 14.69 -3.59 9.71
C VAL A 174 15.64 -4.19 8.68
N PRO A 175 16.81 -4.73 9.07
CA PRO A 175 17.79 -5.30 8.14
C PRO A 175 17.37 -6.70 7.65
N VAL A 176 16.16 -6.81 7.10
CA VAL A 176 15.61 -8.04 6.50
C VAL A 176 15.42 -7.85 5.00
N PRO A 177 15.51 -8.92 4.20
CA PRO A 177 15.20 -8.84 2.79
C PRO A 177 13.74 -8.47 2.57
N MET A 178 13.46 -7.75 1.48
CA MET A 178 12.13 -7.23 1.14
C MET A 178 11.04 -8.30 1.25
N PHE A 179 11.28 -9.50 0.70
CA PHE A 179 10.28 -10.56 0.72
C PHE A 179 9.84 -10.94 2.15
N ILE A 180 10.79 -11.13 3.06
CA ILE A 180 10.49 -11.47 4.46
C ILE A 180 9.76 -10.30 5.13
N GLY A 181 10.23 -9.08 4.91
CA GLY A 181 9.59 -7.88 5.46
C GLY A 181 8.13 -7.72 5.03
N VAL A 182 7.85 -7.89 3.74
CA VAL A 182 6.49 -7.83 3.18
C VAL A 182 5.60 -8.93 3.75
N VAL A 183 6.10 -10.16 3.84
CA VAL A 183 5.33 -11.29 4.41
C VAL A 183 5.00 -11.04 5.88
N CYS A 184 5.99 -10.59 6.67
CA CYS A 184 5.77 -10.22 8.07
C CYS A 184 4.73 -9.10 8.19
N GLU A 185 4.74 -8.13 7.30
CA GLU A 185 3.84 -6.98 7.38
C GLU A 185 2.39 -7.34 7.00
N VAL A 186 2.22 -8.14 5.95
CA VAL A 186 0.90 -8.70 5.59
C VAL A 186 0.35 -9.57 6.74
N THR A 187 1.22 -10.37 7.37
CA THR A 187 0.85 -11.21 8.51
C THR A 187 0.46 -10.36 9.73
N LEU A 188 1.24 -9.33 10.04
CA LEU A 188 0.94 -8.41 11.13
C LEU A 188 -0.41 -7.71 10.91
N LEU A 189 -0.66 -7.21 9.69
CA LEU A 189 -1.92 -6.57 9.34
C LEU A 189 -3.10 -7.51 9.45
N TYR A 190 -2.93 -8.79 9.10
CA TYR A 190 -3.98 -9.80 9.27
C TYR A 190 -4.37 -10.00 10.74
N PHE A 191 -3.40 -10.02 11.65
CA PHE A 191 -3.68 -10.17 13.08
C PHE A 191 -4.18 -8.87 13.74
N ALA A 192 -3.59 -7.73 13.37
CA ALA A 192 -3.95 -6.44 13.96
C ALA A 192 -5.32 -5.94 13.48
N LEU A 193 -5.67 -6.21 12.22
CA LEU A 193 -6.87 -5.72 11.57
C LEU A 193 -7.58 -6.87 10.84
N PRO A 194 -8.22 -7.80 11.57
CA PRO A 194 -8.84 -9.00 11.00
C PRO A 194 -9.99 -8.70 10.02
N HIS A 195 -10.54 -7.47 10.09
CA HIS A 195 -11.55 -6.97 9.16
C HIS A 195 -10.97 -6.61 7.78
N LEU A 196 -9.66 -6.42 7.67
CA LEU A 196 -9.02 -6.17 6.39
C LEU A 196 -8.88 -7.46 5.60
N TRP A 197 -9.31 -7.41 4.34
CA TRP A 197 -9.23 -8.59 3.51
C TRP A 197 -7.78 -8.88 3.11
N ILE A 198 -7.24 -9.99 3.62
CA ILE A 198 -5.85 -10.43 3.40
C ILE A 198 -5.47 -10.50 1.91
N VAL A 199 -6.42 -10.88 1.06
CA VAL A 199 -6.23 -10.98 -0.40
C VAL A 199 -5.86 -9.64 -1.01
N GLY A 200 -6.44 -8.53 -0.51
CA GLY A 200 -6.10 -7.18 -0.96
C GLY A 200 -4.66 -6.81 -0.60
N ASN A 201 -4.24 -7.03 0.65
CA ASN A 201 -2.86 -6.75 1.07
C ASN A 201 -1.83 -7.64 0.33
N VAL A 202 -2.16 -8.91 0.09
CA VAL A 202 -1.34 -9.83 -0.73
C VAL A 202 -1.25 -9.34 -2.17
N SER A 203 -2.33 -8.83 -2.77
CA SER A 203 -2.27 -8.25 -4.11
C SER A 203 -1.34 -7.04 -4.17
N GLY A 204 -1.34 -6.20 -3.12
CA GLY A 204 -0.39 -5.10 -2.95
C GLY A 204 1.07 -5.58 -2.89
N ALA A 205 1.34 -6.64 -2.12
CA ALA A 205 2.65 -7.28 -2.05
C ALA A 205 3.12 -7.80 -3.41
N VAL A 206 2.23 -8.45 -4.18
CA VAL A 206 2.55 -8.95 -5.53
C VAL A 206 2.89 -7.79 -6.46
N VAL A 207 2.08 -6.74 -6.51
CA VAL A 207 2.36 -5.56 -7.34
C VAL A 207 3.67 -4.88 -6.94
N GLY A 208 3.92 -4.72 -5.64
CA GLY A 208 5.18 -4.16 -5.13
C GLY A 208 6.40 -4.99 -5.52
N MET A 209 6.30 -6.32 -5.42
CA MET A 209 7.36 -7.23 -5.88
C MET A 209 7.58 -7.11 -7.39
N LEU A 210 6.52 -7.13 -8.21
CA LEU A 210 6.64 -6.99 -9.66
C LEU A 210 7.35 -5.69 -10.05
N ILE A 211 6.99 -4.58 -9.42
CA ILE A 211 7.64 -3.28 -9.63
C ILE A 211 9.10 -3.31 -9.20
N TYR A 212 9.39 -3.89 -8.04
CA TYR A 212 10.76 -4.07 -7.56
C TYR A 212 11.61 -4.86 -8.56
N TRP A 213 11.12 -5.99 -9.04
CA TRP A 213 11.80 -6.82 -10.04
C TRP A 213 11.98 -6.10 -11.37
N TYR A 214 10.94 -5.41 -11.85
CA TYR A 214 10.99 -4.65 -13.10
C TYR A 214 12.05 -3.54 -13.06
N LEU A 215 12.03 -2.72 -12.00
CA LEU A 215 12.98 -1.60 -11.85
C LEU A 215 14.41 -2.09 -11.58
N ARG A 216 14.57 -3.17 -10.82
CA ARG A 216 15.90 -3.78 -10.61
C ARG A 216 16.44 -4.36 -11.91
N GLY A 217 15.58 -4.96 -12.74
CA GLY A 217 15.96 -5.50 -14.06
C GLY A 217 16.44 -4.44 -15.04
N GLN A 218 15.95 -3.20 -14.95
CA GLN A 218 16.43 -2.08 -15.77
C GLN A 218 17.78 -1.51 -15.31
N HIS A 219 18.20 -1.79 -14.08
CA HIS A 219 19.46 -1.33 -13.50
C HIS A 219 20.60 -2.36 -13.61
N ILE A 220 20.45 -3.40 -14.43
CA ILE A 220 21.52 -4.35 -14.77
C ILE A 220 22.19 -3.85 -16.06
N PRO A 221 23.42 -3.29 -16.01
CA PRO A 221 24.25 -3.11 -17.20
C PRO A 221 24.73 -4.45 -17.75
#